data_AF-A0A952TD01-F1
#
_entry.id   AF-A0A952TD01-F1
#
_cell.length_a   1.000
_cell.length_b   1.000
_cell.length_c   1.000
_cell.angle_alpha   90.00
_cell.angle_beta   90.00
_cell.angle_gamma   90.00
#
_symmetry.space_group_name_H-M   'P 1'
#
loop_
_entity.id
_entity.type
_entity.pdbx_description
1 polymer ?
#
loop_
_entity_poly.entity_id
_entity_poly.type
_entity_poly.pdbx_seq_one_letter_code
_entity_poly.pdbx_strand_id
1 'polypeptide(L)'
;MHFFITLDKAAEDPAVVKNGIDLISEERAKQINKGKTAEADLTKNPKGQLSVAAGILAQKYIPKDVINSWAPVGWDYDNWLQLLDKPYPERLVIAGALIAAEIDRVTLLY
;
A
#
# COMPACT_ATOMS: atom_id res chain seq x y z
N MET A 1 -55.70 22.98 12.64
CA MET A 1 -54.39 23.40 12.14
C MET A 1 -53.34 22.79 13.07
N HIS A 2 -52.75 21.66 12.67
CA HIS A 2 -51.66 20.99 13.41
C HIS A 2 -50.57 20.69 12.39
N PHE A 3 -49.42 21.34 12.55
CA PHE A 3 -48.22 21.08 11.76
C PHE A 3 -47.46 19.93 12.42
N PHE A 4 -47.40 18.79 11.76
CA PHE A 4 -46.38 17.78 12.05
C PHE A 4 -45.25 18.00 11.04
N ILE A 5 -44.15 18.59 11.49
CA ILE A 5 -42.89 18.56 10.75
C ILE A 5 -42.25 17.22 11.11
N THR A 6 -42.46 16.20 10.29
CA THR A 6 -41.63 15.00 10.31
C THR A 6 -40.26 15.44 9.81
N LEU A 7 -39.30 15.58 10.73
CA LEU A 7 -37.90 15.65 10.37
C LEU A 7 -37.54 14.29 9.77
N ASP A 8 -37.52 14.23 8.43
CA ASP A 8 -36.93 13.12 7.71
C ASP A 8 -35.50 12.98 8.23
N LYS A 9 -35.28 11.87 8.94
CA LYS A 9 -33.97 11.40 9.34
C LYS A 9 -33.22 11.16 8.03
N ALA A 10 -32.37 12.12 7.64
CA ALA A 10 -31.49 11.96 6.49
C ALA A 10 -30.82 10.60 6.65
N ALA A 11 -31.09 9.69 5.71
CA ALA A 11 -30.46 8.39 5.70
C ALA A 11 -28.95 8.63 5.68
N GLU A 12 -28.25 8.22 6.74
CA GLU A 12 -26.79 8.18 6.74
C GLU A 12 -26.37 7.40 5.49
N ASP A 13 -25.60 8.07 4.64
CA ASP A 13 -25.02 7.49 3.43
C ASP A 13 -24.34 6.17 3.83
N PRO A 14 -24.72 5.01 3.28
CA PRO A 14 -24.14 3.74 3.69
C PRO A 14 -22.63 3.86 3.53
N ALA A 15 -21.88 3.77 4.64
CA ALA A 15 -20.44 3.93 4.65
C ALA A 15 -19.84 3.11 3.51
N VAL A 16 -19.38 3.79 2.46
CA VAL A 16 -18.88 3.14 1.26
C VAL A 16 -17.69 2.29 1.67
N VAL A 17 -17.88 0.98 1.71
CA VAL A 17 -16.82 0.03 2.05
C VAL A 17 -15.82 0.08 0.90
N LYS A 18 -14.65 0.64 1.17
CA LYS A 18 -13.55 0.72 0.19
C LYS A 18 -13.19 -0.69 -0.27
N ASN A 19 -13.15 -0.90 -1.58
CA ASN A 19 -12.69 -2.16 -2.15
C ASN A 19 -11.15 -2.22 -2.14
N GLY A 20 -10.58 -3.37 -2.53
CA GLY A 20 -9.13 -3.56 -2.50
C GLY A 20 -8.35 -2.59 -3.41
N ILE A 21 -8.90 -2.21 -4.56
CA ILE A 21 -8.27 -1.26 -5.48
C ILE A 21 -8.24 0.13 -4.85
N ASP A 22 -9.35 0.56 -4.23
CA ASP A 22 -9.43 1.85 -3.54
C ASP A 22 -8.37 1.96 -2.43
N LEU A 23 -8.19 0.89 -1.64
CA LEU A 23 -7.18 0.83 -0.59
C LEU A 23 -5.75 0.91 -1.15
N ILE A 24 -5.47 0.23 -2.25
CA ILE A 24 -4.16 0.28 -2.92
C ILE A 24 -3.89 1.68 -3.47
N SER A 25 -4.88 2.31 -4.12
CA SER A 25 -4.76 3.67 -4.64
C SER A 25 -4.46 4.67 -3.52
N GLU A 26 -5.12 4.55 -2.37
CA GLU A 26 -4.86 5.42 -1.22
C GLU A 26 -3.47 5.22 -0.63
N GLU A 27 -3.02 3.97 -0.49
CA GLU A 27 -1.68 3.69 0.01
C GLU A 27 -0.60 4.19 -0.98
N ARG A 28 -0.82 4.03 -2.29
CA ARG A 28 0.09 4.60 -3.29
C ARG A 28 0.15 6.12 -3.21
N ALA A 29 -1.00 6.79 -3.07
CA ALA A 29 -1.04 8.25 -2.88
C ALA A 29 -0.26 8.68 -1.62
N LYS A 30 -0.37 7.96 -0.50
CA LYS A 30 0.42 8.22 0.72
C LYS A 30 1.93 8.07 0.47
N GLN A 31 2.35 7.06 -0.29
CA GLN A 31 3.76 6.86 -0.62
C GLN A 31 4.30 8.02 -1.47
N ILE A 32 3.56 8.46 -2.49
CA ILE A 32 3.91 9.61 -3.32
C ILE A 32 4.02 10.88 -2.47
N ASN A 33 3.05 11.12 -1.58
CA ASN A 33 3.07 12.26 -0.65
C ASN A 33 4.27 12.23 0.32
N LYS A 34 4.86 11.05 0.56
CA LYS A 34 6.10 10.87 1.34
C LYS A 34 7.37 10.94 0.46
N GLY A 35 7.27 11.34 -0.80
CA GLY A 35 8.39 11.47 -1.73
C GLY A 35 8.88 10.15 -2.34
N LYS A 36 8.09 9.08 -2.29
CA LYS A 36 8.36 7.81 -2.98
C LYS A 36 7.76 7.83 -4.39
N THR A 37 8.28 8.74 -5.23
CA THR A 37 7.82 8.93 -6.61
C THR A 37 8.53 7.99 -7.58
N ALA A 38 7.98 7.84 -8.79
CA ALA A 38 8.56 7.01 -9.83
C ALA A 38 10.01 7.41 -10.18
N GLU A 39 10.30 8.71 -10.23
CA GLU A 39 11.64 9.25 -10.50
C GLU A 39 12.61 8.95 -9.35
N ALA A 40 12.15 9.07 -8.11
CA ALA A 40 12.96 8.70 -6.95
C ALA A 40 13.28 7.19 -6.99
N ASP A 41 12.31 6.38 -7.38
CA ASP A 41 12.44 4.92 -7.46
C ASP A 41 13.37 4.47 -8.60
N LEU A 42 13.55 5.24 -9.67
CA LEU A 42 14.59 4.96 -10.69
C LEU A 42 16.00 4.88 -10.10
N THR A 43 16.29 5.69 -9.08
CA THR A 43 17.62 5.73 -8.46
C THR A 43 17.72 4.84 -7.22
N LYS A 44 16.65 4.79 -6.41
CA LYS A 44 16.63 4.04 -5.14
C LYS A 44 16.28 2.57 -5.32
N ASN A 45 15.43 2.26 -6.29
CA ASN A 45 14.92 0.91 -6.56
C ASN A 45 15.22 0.41 -8.01
N PRO A 46 16.46 0.56 -8.54
CA PRO A 46 16.76 0.27 -9.95
C PRO A 46 16.73 -1.22 -10.32
N LYS A 47 16.72 -2.12 -9.33
CA LYS A 47 16.88 -3.58 -9.50
C LYS A 47 15.60 -4.36 -9.19
N GLY A 48 14.44 -3.71 -9.30
CA GLY A 48 13.15 -4.34 -9.03
C GLY A 48 12.89 -4.61 -7.54
N GLN A 49 13.53 -3.84 -6.64
CA GLN A 49 13.32 -3.99 -5.19
C GLN A 49 11.85 -3.85 -4.79
N LEU A 50 11.06 -3.02 -5.48
CA LEU A 50 9.65 -2.80 -5.21
C LEU A 50 8.81 -4.06 -5.45
N SER A 51 9.01 -4.75 -6.58
CA SER A 51 8.30 -5.99 -6.90
C SER A 51 8.72 -7.16 -6.01
N VAL A 52 10.01 -7.24 -5.68
CA VAL A 52 10.54 -8.22 -4.70
C VAL A 52 9.88 -8.02 -3.33
N ALA A 53 9.87 -6.78 -2.82
CA ALA A 53 9.24 -6.43 -1.56
C ALA A 53 7.74 -6.76 -1.56
N ALA A 54 7.04 -6.43 -2.64
CA ALA A 54 5.63 -6.75 -2.80
C ALA A 54 5.37 -8.26 -2.75
N GLY A 55 6.18 -9.06 -3.45
CA GLY A 55 6.07 -10.51 -3.45
C GLY A 55 6.25 -11.12 -2.05
N ILE A 56 7.17 -10.59 -1.26
CA ILE A 56 7.37 -11.02 0.12
C ILE A 56 6.18 -10.64 1.00
N LEU A 57 5.73 -9.38 0.94
CA LEU A 57 4.60 -8.89 1.73
C LEU A 57 3.29 -9.62 1.40
N ALA A 58 3.13 -10.12 0.17
CA ALA A 58 1.97 -10.88 -0.27
C ALA A 58 1.89 -12.32 0.29
N GLN A 59 2.95 -12.83 0.92
CA GLN A 59 2.94 -14.15 1.52
C GLN A 59 2.09 -14.18 2.79
N LYS A 60 1.15 -15.14 2.86
CA LYS A 60 0.30 -15.34 4.05
C LYS A 60 1.14 -15.68 5.29
N TYR A 61 2.17 -16.49 5.11
CA TYR A 61 3.11 -16.88 6.15
C TYR A 61 4.52 -16.48 5.72
N ILE A 62 5.20 -15.70 6.56
CA ILE A 62 6.60 -15.31 6.35
C ILE A 62 7.42 -16.02 7.44
N PRO A 63 8.32 -16.94 7.09
CA PRO A 63 9.13 -17.63 8.07
C PRO A 63 10.04 -16.64 8.80
N LYS A 64 10.09 -16.70 10.14
CA LYS A 64 10.81 -15.70 10.96
C LYS A 64 12.33 -15.77 10.78
N ASP A 65 12.83 -16.95 10.43
CA ASP A 65 14.24 -17.27 10.23
C ASP A 65 14.85 -16.67 8.95
N VAL A 66 14.01 -16.24 8.00
CA VAL A 66 14.47 -15.65 6.72
C VAL A 66 14.15 -14.16 6.58
N ILE A 67 13.51 -13.55 7.58
CA ILE A 67 13.14 -12.13 7.57
C ILE A 67 14.38 -11.23 7.33
N ASN A 68 15.51 -11.59 7.94
CA ASN A 68 16.74 -10.81 7.85
C ASN A 68 17.35 -10.80 6.44
N SER A 69 17.18 -11.89 5.67
CA SER A 69 17.76 -12.03 4.33
C SER A 69 16.88 -11.50 3.21
N TRP A 70 15.64 -11.09 3.53
CA TRP A 70 14.62 -10.69 2.56
C TRP A 70 14.41 -9.18 2.46
N ALA A 71 15.09 -8.39 3.30
CA ALA A 71 15.06 -6.93 3.17
C ALA A 71 15.57 -6.51 1.78
N PRO A 72 14.82 -5.69 1.02
CA PRO A 72 15.32 -5.21 -0.26
C PRO A 72 16.60 -4.40 -0.10
N VAL A 73 17.54 -4.57 -1.02
CA VAL A 73 18.84 -3.89 -0.95
C VAL A 73 18.66 -2.38 -0.88
N GLY A 74 19.29 -1.75 0.12
CA GLY A 74 19.27 -0.31 0.36
C GLY A 74 18.06 0.20 1.16
N TRP A 75 17.16 -0.70 1.58
CA TRP A 75 16.07 -0.33 2.46
C TRP A 75 16.52 -0.33 3.91
N ASP A 76 15.96 0.60 4.68
CA ASP A 76 16.14 0.61 6.11
C ASP A 76 15.49 -0.63 6.74
N TYR A 77 16.29 -1.33 7.54
CA TYR A 77 15.93 -2.64 8.06
C TYR A 77 14.78 -2.57 9.08
N ASP A 78 14.80 -1.59 9.97
CA ASP A 78 13.77 -1.44 11.00
C ASP A 78 12.43 -1.07 10.37
N ASN A 79 12.44 -0.18 9.37
CA ASN A 79 11.25 0.12 8.58
C ASN A 79 10.72 -1.12 7.83
N TRP A 80 11.61 -1.96 7.30
CA TRP A 80 11.20 -3.21 6.65
C TRP A 80 10.52 -4.18 7.62
N LEU A 81 11.08 -4.36 8.82
CA LEU A 81 10.48 -5.19 9.86
C LEU A 81 9.08 -4.70 10.26
N GLN A 82 8.90 -3.38 10.38
CA GLN A 82 7.60 -2.79 10.69
C GLN A 82 6.55 -3.06 9.60
N LEU A 83 6.94 -3.21 8.33
CA LEU A 83 6.02 -3.61 7.27
C LEU A 83 5.61 -5.08 7.40
N LEU A 84 6.54 -5.95 7.81
CA LEU A 84 6.27 -7.39 7.96
C LEU A 84 5.42 -7.73 9.18
N ASP A 85 5.49 -6.91 10.23
CA ASP A 85 4.69 -7.08 11.46
C ASP A 85 3.20 -6.70 11.26
N LYS A 86 2.87 -6.04 10.15
CA LYS A 86 1.49 -5.65 9.84
C LYS A 86 0.58 -6.86 9.59
N PRO A 87 -0.72 -6.74 9.93
CA PRO A 87 -1.72 -7.74 9.57
C PRO A 87 -1.71 -8.06 8.08
N TYR A 88 -2.00 -9.32 7.73
CA TYR A 88 -1.95 -9.78 6.35
C TYR A 88 -2.74 -8.90 5.35
N PRO A 89 -3.98 -8.47 5.64
CA PRO A 89 -4.70 -7.58 4.72
C PRO A 89 -4.00 -6.24 4.49
N GLU A 90 -3.40 -5.64 5.52
CA GLU A 90 -2.65 -4.39 5.40
C GLU A 90 -1.37 -4.59 4.57
N ARG A 91 -0.69 -5.74 4.75
CA ARG A 91 0.46 -6.11 3.90
C ARG A 91 0.08 -6.27 2.45
N LEU A 92 -1.10 -6.82 2.13
CA LEU A 92 -1.58 -6.92 0.75
C LEU A 92 -1.82 -5.54 0.12
N VAL A 93 -2.39 -4.59 0.87
CA VAL A 93 -2.58 -3.21 0.40
C VAL A 93 -1.23 -2.56 0.09
N ILE A 94 -0.25 -2.70 0.97
CA ILE A 94 1.10 -2.17 0.76
C ILE A 94 1.78 -2.87 -0.42
N ALA A 95 1.67 -4.19 -0.53
CA ALA A 95 2.20 -4.95 -1.66
C ALA A 95 1.61 -4.47 -2.99
N GLY A 96 0.30 -4.27 -3.07
CA GLY A 96 -0.36 -3.72 -4.25
C GLY A 96 0.14 -2.31 -4.58
N ALA A 97 0.34 -1.45 -3.58
CA ALA A 97 0.90 -0.12 -3.79
C ALA A 97 2.35 -0.16 -4.26
N LEU A 98 3.15 -1.12 -3.81
CA LEU A 98 4.52 -1.33 -4.31
C LEU A 98 4.56 -1.86 -5.75
N ILE A 99 3.61 -2.71 -6.15
CA ILE A 99 3.44 -3.11 -7.56
C ILE A 99 3.07 -1.91 -8.42
N ALA A 100 2.13 -1.06 -7.98
CA ALA A 100 1.80 0.17 -8.68
C ALA A 100 3.04 1.07 -8.82
N ALA A 101 3.83 1.23 -7.74
CA ALA A 101 5.09 1.98 -7.78
C ALA A 101 6.12 1.41 -8.77
N GLU A 102 6.23 0.08 -8.85
CA GLU A 102 7.12 -0.57 -9.82
C GLU A 102 6.65 -0.34 -11.26
N ILE A 103 5.34 -0.41 -11.51
CA ILE A 103 4.75 -0.08 -12.81
C ILE A 103 5.06 1.36 -13.18
N ASP A 104 4.78 2.32 -12.29
CA ASP A 104 5.10 3.74 -12.51
C ASP A 104 6.58 3.92 -12.89
N ARG A 105 7.49 3.26 -12.14
CA ARG A 105 8.94 3.32 -12.35
C ARG A 105 9.35 2.76 -13.71
N VAL A 106 8.86 1.59 -14.10
CA VAL A 106 9.26 0.97 -15.39
C VAL A 106 8.62 1.69 -16.58
N THR A 107 7.44 2.28 -16.44
CA THR A 107 6.81 3.08 -17.49
C THR A 107 7.63 4.33 -17.85
N LEU A 108 8.45 4.87 -16.94
CA LEU A 108 9.37 5.95 -17.28
C LEU A 108 10.53 5.52 -18.21
N LEU A 109 10.73 4.21 -18.42
CA LEU A 109 11.84 3.67 -19.21
C LEU A 109 11.43 3.22 -20.62
N TYR A 110 10.14 3.27 -20.97
CA TYR A 110 9.58 2.85 -22.26
C TYR A 110 8.74 3.97 -22.88
#